data_AF-A0A967KYC7-F1
#
_entry.id   AF-A0A967KYC7-F1
#
_cell.length_a   1.000
_cell.length_b   1.000
_cell.length_c   1.000
_cell.angle_alpha   90.00
_cell.angle_beta   90.00
_cell.angle_gamma   90.00
#
_symmetry.space_group_name_H-M   'P 1'
#
loop_
_entity.id
_entity.type
_entity.pdbx_description
1 polymer ?
#
loop_
_entity_poly.entity_id
_entity_poly.type
_entity_poly.pdbx_seq_one_letter_code
_entity_poly.pdbx_strand_id
1 'polypeptide(L)'
;MGIKDTSKQANQVVVEIYRKMSTASKGDLIFDAYRTGRELAIAGLRQRYPKADKKTLWNLWARGHLGDELFERVYGETPNE
;
A
#
# COMPACT_ATOMS: atom_id res chain seq x y z
N MET A 1 19.45 25.03 8.50
CA MET A 1 18.14 24.63 9.08
C MET A 1 17.12 24.76 7.95
N GLY A 2 16.78 23.65 7.28
CA GLY A 2 16.00 23.67 6.04
C GLY A 2 14.57 24.19 6.26
N ILE A 3 14.09 24.99 5.31
CA ILE A 3 12.68 25.37 5.24
C ILE A 3 11.87 24.07 5.15
N LYS A 4 10.97 23.83 6.09
CA LYS A 4 10.00 22.74 5.96
C LYS A 4 8.99 23.16 4.89
N ASP A 5 8.86 22.36 3.83
CA ASP A 5 7.85 22.56 2.78
C ASP A 5 6.42 22.67 3.36
N THR A 6 6.19 22.04 4.51
CA THR A 6 4.95 22.18 5.28
C THR A 6 5.06 23.28 6.33
N SER A 7 4.23 24.32 6.22
CA SER A 7 4.12 25.38 7.22
C SER A 7 3.66 24.86 8.59
N LYS A 8 3.95 25.61 9.66
CA LYS A 8 3.48 25.25 11.01
C LYS A 8 1.95 25.19 11.08
N GLN A 9 1.29 26.12 10.39
CA GLN A 9 -0.16 26.22 10.31
C GLN A 9 -0.77 25.00 9.61
N ALA A 10 -0.19 24.56 8.49
CA ALA A 10 -0.65 23.37 7.78
C ALA A 10 -0.52 22.11 8.66
N ASN A 11 0.61 21.95 9.37
CA ASN A 11 0.78 20.85 10.32
C ASN A 11 -0.24 20.89 11.46
N GLN A 12 -0.55 22.07 12.00
CA GLN A 12 -1.56 22.22 13.05
C GLN A 12 -2.96 21.79 12.57
N VAL A 13 -3.36 22.17 11.35
CA VAL A 13 -4.64 21.75 10.77
C VAL A 13 -4.75 20.22 10.70
N VAL A 14 -3.71 19.55 10.20
CA VAL A 14 -3.68 18.08 10.12
C VAL A 14 -3.80 17.45 11.51
N VAL A 15 -3.04 17.96 12.49
CA VAL A 15 -3.11 17.45 13.88
C VAL A 15 -4.50 17.60 14.47
N GLU A 16 -5.17 18.74 14.29
CA GLU A 16 -6.53 18.94 14.80
C GLU A 16 -7.55 18.01 14.14
N ILE A 17 -7.41 17.73 12.84
CA ILE A 17 -8.25 16.77 12.13
C ILE A 17 -8.11 15.38 12.76
N TYR A 18 -6.88 14.88 12.90
CA TYR A 18 -6.65 13.58 13.52
C TYR A 18 -7.06 13.54 15.00
N ARG A 19 -6.92 14.63 15.75
CA ARG A 19 -7.34 14.66 17.17
C ARG A 19 -8.85 14.51 17.32
N LYS A 20 -9.62 15.08 16.40
CA LYS A 20 -11.11 15.04 16.41
C LYS A 20 -11.68 13.72 15.85
N MET A 21 -10.88 12.93 15.14
CA MET A 21 -11.32 11.64 14.62
C MET A 21 -11.48 10.59 15.71
N SER A 22 -12.53 9.77 15.59
CA SER A 22 -12.68 8.55 16.37
C SER A 22 -11.58 7.54 16.05
N THR A 23 -11.32 6.58 16.94
CA THR A 23 -10.37 5.49 16.70
C THR A 23 -10.77 4.65 15.48
N ALA A 24 -12.07 4.41 15.28
CA ALA A 24 -12.58 3.66 14.12
C ALA A 24 -12.24 4.39 12.81
N SER A 25 -12.54 5.70 12.73
CA SER A 25 -12.24 6.50 11.54
C SER A 25 -10.75 6.57 11.22
N LYS A 26 -9.88 6.56 12.24
CA LYS A 26 -8.43 6.43 12.04
C LYS A 26 -8.05 5.07 11.47
N GLY A 27 -8.69 4.00 11.94
CA GLY A 27 -8.54 2.66 11.39
C GLY A 27 -8.89 2.62 9.91
N ASP A 28 -10.04 3.19 9.53
CA ASP A 28 -10.49 3.25 8.14
C ASP A 28 -9.46 3.95 7.24
N LEU A 29 -8.93 5.10 7.67
CA LEU A 29 -7.87 5.81 6.94
C LEU A 29 -6.61 4.98 6.74
N ILE A 30 -6.23 4.17 7.73
CA ILE A 30 -5.06 3.27 7.60
C ILE A 30 -5.35 2.22 6.53
N PHE A 31 -6.51 1.57 6.56
CA PHE A 31 -6.88 0.57 5.56
C PHE A 31 -6.98 1.16 4.14
N ASP A 32 -7.50 2.38 4.00
CA ASP A 32 -7.54 3.09 2.74
C ASP A 32 -6.14 3.44 2.21
N ALA A 33 -5.25 3.87 3.10
CA ALA A 33 -3.85 4.12 2.76
C ALA A 33 -3.16 2.83 2.28
N TYR A 34 -3.41 1.69 2.94
CA TYR A 34 -2.89 0.38 2.50
C TYR A 34 -3.41 -0.01 1.11
N ARG A 35 -4.71 0.16 0.86
CA ARG A 35 -5.33 -0.10 -0.46
C ARG A 35 -4.68 0.75 -1.55
N THR A 36 -4.55 2.05 -1.29
CA THR A 36 -3.95 3.02 -2.21
C THR A 36 -2.48 2.67 -2.49
N GLY A 37 -1.71 2.33 -1.45
CA GLY A 37 -0.32 1.92 -1.60
C GLY A 37 -0.15 0.69 -2.49
N ARG A 38 -1.03 -0.31 -2.34
CA ARG A 38 -1.05 -1.49 -3.23
C ARG A 38 -1.35 -1.10 -4.69
N GLU A 39 -2.34 -0.23 -4.92
CA GLU A 39 -2.70 0.20 -6.27
C GLU A 39 -1.56 0.93 -6.98
N LEU A 40 -0.86 1.81 -6.25
CA LEU A 40 0.34 2.48 -6.76
C LEU A 40 1.46 1.49 -7.08
N ALA A 41 1.70 0.50 -6.22
CA ALA A 41 2.69 -0.54 -6.46
C ALA A 41 2.36 -1.37 -7.72
N ILE A 42 1.09 -1.78 -7.87
CA ILE A 42 0.61 -2.50 -9.06
C ILE A 42 0.73 -1.62 -10.31
N ALA A 43 0.45 -0.32 -10.22
CA ALA A 43 0.64 0.60 -11.35
C ALA A 43 2.11 0.66 -11.79
N GLY A 44 3.06 0.71 -10.85
CA GLY A 44 4.48 0.60 -11.16
C GLY A 44 4.85 -0.73 -11.82
N LEU A 45 4.29 -1.85 -11.35
CA LEU A 45 4.49 -3.16 -11.98
C LEU A 45 3.91 -3.21 -13.40
N ARG A 46 2.77 -2.58 -13.67
CA ARG A 46 2.21 -2.47 -15.03
C ARG A 46 3.15 -1.72 -15.97
N GLN A 47 3.78 -0.64 -15.49
CA GLN A 47 4.76 0.11 -16.28
C GLN A 47 5.99 -0.74 -16.60
N ARG A 48 6.48 -1.52 -15.61
CA ARG A 48 7.66 -2.38 -15.76
C ARG A 48 7.39 -3.63 -16.61
N TYR A 49 6.19 -4.20 -16.51
CA TYR A 49 5.78 -5.43 -17.17
C TYR A 49 4.50 -5.21 -17.99
N PRO A 50 4.55 -4.45 -19.10
CA PRO A 50 3.36 -3.99 -19.83
C PRO A 50 2.53 -5.11 -20.46
N LYS A 51 3.11 -6.31 -20.64
CA LYS A 51 2.44 -7.49 -21.19
C LYS A 51 1.94 -8.48 -20.12
N ALA A 52 2.23 -8.23 -18.84
CA ALA A 52 1.80 -9.11 -17.78
C ALA A 52 0.28 -9.00 -17.57
N ASP A 53 -0.37 -10.15 -17.39
CA ASP A 53 -1.78 -10.20 -17.03
C ASP A 53 -2.01 -9.81 -15.56
N LYS A 54 -3.28 -9.68 -15.17
CA LYS A 54 -3.65 -9.28 -13.81
C LYS A 54 -3.15 -10.26 -12.74
N LYS A 55 -3.13 -11.57 -13.03
CA LYS A 55 -2.73 -12.61 -12.07
C LYS A 55 -1.22 -12.55 -11.82
N THR A 56 -0.44 -12.37 -12.89
CA THR A 56 1.01 -12.20 -12.83
C THR A 56 1.39 -10.95 -12.05
N LEU A 57 0.73 -9.82 -12.33
CA LEU A 57 0.95 -8.57 -11.59
C LEU A 57 0.60 -8.70 -10.10
N TRP A 58 -0.49 -9.42 -9.79
CA TRP A 58 -0.85 -9.73 -8.41
C TRP A 58 0.21 -10.57 -7.71
N ASN A 59 0.68 -11.66 -8.34
CA ASN A 59 1.70 -12.53 -7.76
C ASN A 59 3.02 -11.79 -7.55
N LEU A 60 3.42 -10.94 -8.50
CA LEU A 60 4.62 -10.08 -8.35
C LEU A 60 4.48 -9.11 -7.18
N TRP A 61 3.32 -8.45 -7.04
CA TRP A 61 3.06 -7.59 -5.89
C TRP A 61 3.04 -8.38 -4.57
N ALA A 62 2.33 -9.49 -4.52
CA ALA A 62 2.19 -10.33 -3.33
C ALA A 62 3.55 -10.87 -2.88
N ARG A 63 4.38 -11.35 -3.81
CA ARG A 63 5.74 -11.84 -3.51
C ARG A 63 6.64 -10.74 -2.99
N GLY A 64 6.59 -9.54 -3.59
CA GLY A 64 7.35 -8.39 -3.10
C GLY A 64 6.87 -7.86 -1.74
N HIS A 65 5.57 -7.95 -1.46
CA HIS A 65 4.97 -7.47 -0.21
C HIS A 65 5.17 -8.44 0.97
N LEU A 66 5.01 -9.73 0.73
CA LEU A 66 5.11 -10.78 1.75
C LEU A 66 6.55 -11.27 1.94
N GLY A 67 7.41 -11.12 0.93
CA GLY A 67 8.69 -11.82 0.85
C GLY A 67 8.52 -13.26 0.39
N ASP A 68 9.62 -13.88 -0.05
CA ASP A 68 9.59 -15.21 -0.67
C ASP A 68 9.00 -16.29 0.25
N GLU A 69 9.44 -16.36 1.51
CA GLU A 69 9.00 -17.40 2.43
C GLU A 69 7.48 -17.39 2.66
N LEU A 70 6.92 -16.22 2.97
CA LEU A 70 5.48 -16.09 3.24
C LEU A 70 4.67 -16.19 1.95
N PHE A 71 5.21 -15.73 0.82
CA PHE A 71 4.59 -15.91 -0.47
C PHE A 71 4.42 -17.39 -0.82
N GLU A 72 5.48 -18.20 -0.70
CA GLU A 72 5.40 -19.64 -0.99
C GLU A 72 4.44 -20.36 -0.03
N ARG A 73 4.39 -19.99 1.26
CA ARG A 73 3.42 -20.56 2.20
C ARG A 73 1.95 -20.25 1.86
N VAL A 74 1.68 -19.10 1.22
CA VAL A 74 0.31 -18.65 0.91
C VAL A 74 -0.11 -18.99 -0.52
N TYR A 75 0.84 -19.00 -1.46
CA TYR A 75 0.58 -19.12 -2.90
C TYR A 75 1.36 -20.26 -3.59
N GLY A 76 2.39 -20.83 -2.96
CA GLY A 76 3.26 -21.85 -3.56
C GLY A 76 2.62 -23.23 -3.68
N GLU A 77 1.58 -23.50 -2.89
CA GLU A 77 0.80 -24.74 -2.96
C GLU A 77 -0.51 -24.51 -3.73
N THR A 78 -0.45 -24.59 -5.06
CA THR A 78 -1.60 -25.09 -5.83
C THR A 78 -1.17 -26.41 -6.46
N PRO A 79 -1.58 -27.57 -5.93
CA PRO A 79 -1.41 -28.85 -6.62
C PRO A 79 -2.04 -28.75 -8.01
N ASN A 80 -1.34 -29.28 -9.01
CA ASN A 80 -1.89 -29.47 -10.35
C ASN A 80 -3.23 -30.23 -10.28
N GLU A 81 -4.28 -29.65 -10.84
CA GLU A 81 -5.40 -30.41 -11.43
C GLU A 81 -5.35 -30.23 -12.95
#